data_AF-A0A928N0A4-F1
#
_entry.id   AF-A0A928N0A4-F1
#
_cell.length_a   1.000
_cell.length_b   1.000
_cell.length_c   1.000
_cell.angle_alpha   90.00
_cell.angle_beta   90.00
_cell.angle_gamma   90.00
#
_symmetry.space_group_name_H-M   'P 1'
#
loop_
_entity.id
_entity.type
_entity.pdbx_description
1 polymer ?
#
loop_
_entity_poly.entity_id
_entity_poly.type
_entity_poly.pdbx_seq_one_letter_code
_entity_poly.pdbx_strand_id
1 'polypeptide(L)' 'MINDLIDKIKVHAVDKSNGHRIQRIDIYYTAVGLIDVSQHIQELAI' A
#
# COMPACT_ATOMS: atom_id res chain seq x y z
N MET A 1 -5.90 0.65 -17.25
CA MET A 1 -6.40 0.40 -15.88
C MET A 1 -5.24 0.69 -14.92
N ILE A 2 -5.44 1.12 -13.67
CA ILE A 2 -4.32 1.65 -12.84
C ILE A 2 -3.25 0.59 -12.50
N ASN A 3 -3.64 -0.68 -12.49
CA ASN A 3 -2.76 -1.83 -12.34
C ASN A 3 -1.73 -1.96 -13.48
N ASP A 4 -2.02 -1.41 -14.66
CA ASP A 4 -1.09 -1.45 -15.80
C ASP A 4 0.11 -0.52 -15.58
N LEU A 5 0.02 0.41 -14.63
CA LEU A 5 1.09 1.35 -14.27
C LEU A 5 1.98 0.82 -13.12
N ILE A 6 1.72 -0.38 -12.60
CA ILE A 6 2.50 -0.92 -11.46
C ILE A 6 3.86 -1.38 -11.97
N ASP A 7 4.92 -0.73 -11.47
CA ASP A 7 6.31 -1.13 -11.71
C ASP A 7 6.72 -2.27 -10.76
N LYS A 8 6.36 -2.14 -9.49
CA LYS A 8 6.80 -3.06 -8.43
C LYS A 8 5.85 -3.07 -7.25
N ILE A 9 5.69 -4.24 -6.64
CA ILE A 9 5.04 -4.40 -5.34
C ILE A 9 6.10 -4.93 -4.35
N LYS A 10 6.31 -4.20 -3.25
CA LYS A 10 7.21 -4.61 -2.16
C LYS A 10 6.38 -5.00 -0.94
N VAL A 11 6.48 -6.27 -0.58
CA VAL A 11 5.88 -6.81 0.65
C VAL A 11 6.97 -6.86 1.72
N HIS A 12 6.78 -6.16 2.83
CA HIS A 12 7.74 -6.17 3.93
C HIS A 12 7.57 -7.43 4.79
N ALA A 13 8.60 -7.84 5.53
CA ALA A 13 8.42 -8.91 6.50
C ALA A 13 7.40 -8.47 7.56
N VAL A 14 6.51 -9.38 7.96
CA VAL A 14 5.56 -9.13 9.06
C VAL A 14 6.34 -9.14 10.36
N ASP A 15 6.27 -8.04 11.11
CA ASP A 15 6.65 -8.05 12.51
C ASP A 15 5.55 -8.79 13.30
N LYS A 16 5.86 -9.99 13.79
CA LYS A 16 4.90 -10.88 14.50
C LYS A 16 4.81 -10.56 15.99
N SER A 17 5.48 -9.51 16.47
CA SER A 17 5.68 -9.26 17.91
C SER A 17 4.41 -8.94 18.70
N ASN A 18 3.31 -8.49 18.07
CA ASN A 18 2.14 -7.94 18.77
C ASN A 18 0.81 -8.67 18.50
N GLY A 19 0.81 -9.82 17.83
CA GLY A 19 -0.42 -10.60 17.54
C GLY A 19 -1.37 -9.96 16.50
N HIS A 20 -1.13 -8.70 16.11
CA HIS A 20 -1.85 -8.02 15.03
C HIS A 20 -1.13 -8.28 13.70
N ARG A 21 -1.84 -8.86 12.73
CA ARG A 21 -1.30 -9.12 11.39
C ARG A 21 -1.45 -7.87 10.51
N ILE A 22 -0.61 -6.86 10.76
CA ILE A 22 -0.50 -5.70 9.88
C ILE A 22 0.63 -5.98 8.88
N GLN A 23 0.29 -6.01 7.59
CA GLN A 23 1.24 -6.22 6.50
C GLN A 23 1.50 -4.88 5.81
N ARG A 24 2.72 -4.36 5.93
CA ARG A 24 3.13 -3.21 5.14
C ARG A 24 3.38 -3.65 3.69
N ILE A 25 2.77 -2.94 2.73
CA ILE A 25 2.95 -3.13 1.30
C ILE A 25 3.21 -1.77 0.67
N ASP A 26 4.27 -1.66 -0.12
CA ASP A 26 4.53 -0.48 -0.95
C ASP A 26 4.26 -0.84 -2.42
N ILE A 27 3.55 0.03 -3.14
CA ILE A 27 3.28 -0.13 -4.57
C ILE A 27 3.96 1.03 -5.30
N TYR A 28 4.87 0.69 -6.22
CA TYR A 28 5.58 1.64 -7.07
C TYR A 28 4.88 1.69 -8.42
N TYR A 29 4.59 2.90 -8.89
CA TYR A 29 3.96 3.13 -10.19
C TYR A 29 4.93 3.84 -11.13
N THR A 30 5.02 3.37 -12.37
CA THR A 30 5.69 4.07 -13.47
C THR A 30 4.66 5.02 -14.09
N ALA A 31 4.55 6.22 -13.54
CA ALA A 31 3.64 7.24 -14.07
C ALA A 31 4.36 8.56 -14.32
N VAL A 32 4.03 9.20 -15.43
CA VAL A 32 4.39 10.58 -15.73
C VAL A 32 3.08 11.35 -15.81
N GLY A 33 2.66 12.01 -14.72
CA GLY A 33 1.39 12.74 -14.63
C GLY A 33 0.79 12.80 -13.22
N LEU A 34 -0.43 13.36 -13.11
CA LEU A 34 -1.22 13.40 -11.87
C LEU A 34 -1.93 12.06 -11.65
N ILE A 35 -1.66 11.41 -10.52
CA ILE A 35 -2.43 10.24 -10.07
C ILE A 35 -3.30 10.71 -8.90
N ASP A 36 -4.62 10.70 -9.09
CA ASP A 36 -5.58 10.91 -8.02
C ASP A 36 -5.84 9.56 -7.32
N VAL A 37 -5.31 9.40 -6.10
CA VAL A 37 -5.51 8.21 -5.28
C VAL A 37 -6.35 8.60 -4.07
N SER A 38 -7.63 8.25 -4.09
CA SER A 38 -8.50 8.39 -2.92
C SER A 38 -7.99 7.47 -1.79
N GLN A 39 -7.29 8.05 -0.83
CA GLN A 39 -6.92 7.34 0.39
C GLN A 39 -8.15 7.20 1.29
N HIS A 40 -8.71 5.99 1.36
CA HIS A 40 -9.64 5.64 2.43
C HIS A 40 -8.84 5.12 3.63
N ILE A 41 -8.40 6.04 4.49
CA ILE A 41 -7.84 5.69 5.79
C ILE A 41 -9.03 5.52 6.72
N GLN A 42 -9.43 4.27 6.99
CA GLN A 42 -10.26 3.98 8.15
C GLN A 42 -9.36 4.04 9.38
N GLU A 43 -9.40 5.16 10.09
CA GLU A 43 -8.92 5.21 11.47
C GLU A 43 -9.78 4.22 12.28
N LEU A 44 -9.18 3.11 12.68
CA LEU A 44 -9.74 2.27 13.74
C LEU A 44 -9.63 3.10 15.02
N ALA A 45 -10.72 3.81 15.36
CA ALA A 45 -10.89 4.42 16.67
C ALA A 45 -10.78 3.32 17.72
N ILE A 46 -9.78 3.45 18.60
CA ILE A 46 -9.62 2.66 19.83
C ILE A 46 -10.37 3.39 20.94
#